data_AF-A0A139MJ48-F1
#
_entry.id   AF-A0A139MJ48-F1
#
_cell.length_a   1.000
_cell.length_b   1.000
_cell.length_c   1.000
_cell.angle_alpha   90.00
_cell.angle_beta   90.00
_cell.angle_gamma   90.00
#
_symmetry.space_group_name_H-M   'P 1'
#
loop_
_entity.id
_entity.type
_entity.pdbx_description
1 polymer ?
#
loop_
_entity_poly.entity_id
_entity_poly.type
_entity_poly.pdbx_seq_one_letter_code
_entity_poly.pdbx_strand_id
1 'polypeptide(L)'
;MKVKSKEEKSLGTANLVSCLCGVTEPTIYSLIVPNFKLFIGAAVGGGVSGAIFASLGGKMYAIGGDGLFRIPAMINPAGLDISFYGFIACAVLALIISTIVTFFVVTPQQKEG
;
A
#
# COMPACT_ATOMS: atom_id res chain seq x y z
N MET A 1 -13.13 4.26 -3.62
CA MET A 1 -13.12 5.48 -2.76
C MET A 1 -14.26 6.39 -3.18
N LYS A 2 -15.11 6.81 -2.25
CA LYS A 2 -16.14 7.83 -2.50
C LYS A 2 -15.45 9.20 -2.53
N VAL A 3 -14.92 9.57 -3.70
CA VAL A 3 -14.33 10.88 -3.92
C VAL A 3 -15.41 11.79 -4.51
N LYS A 4 -15.70 12.91 -3.86
CA LYS A 4 -16.79 13.81 -4.29
C LYS A 4 -16.29 14.92 -5.23
N SER A 5 -15.02 15.31 -5.17
CA SER A 5 -14.46 16.39 -6.01
C SER A 5 -13.38 15.91 -7.00
N LYS A 6 -13.21 16.65 -8.10
CA LYS A 6 -12.18 16.37 -9.11
C LYS A 6 -10.76 16.56 -8.54
N GLU A 7 -10.63 17.50 -7.61
CA GLU A 7 -9.38 17.84 -6.94
C GLU A 7 -8.92 16.74 -5.97
N GLU A 8 -9.82 16.18 -5.17
CA GLU A 8 -9.51 15.03 -4.30
C GLU A 8 -9.07 13.80 -5.10
N LYS A 9 -9.64 13.57 -6.30
CA LYS A 9 -9.22 12.47 -7.19
C LYS A 9 -7.79 12.71 -7.71
N SER A 10 -7.47 13.95 -8.07
CA SER A 10 -6.14 14.30 -8.55
C SER A 10 -5.09 14.14 -7.46
N LEU A 11 -5.38 14.64 -6.25
CA LEU A 11 -4.52 14.49 -5.08
C LEU A 11 -4.33 13.02 -4.70
N GLY A 12 -5.40 12.23 -4.72
CA GLY A 12 -5.34 10.79 -4.47
C GLY A 12 -4.43 10.08 -5.48
N THR A 13 -4.50 10.43 -6.76
CA THR A 13 -3.66 9.81 -7.80
C THR A 13 -2.19 10.21 -7.64
N ALA A 14 -1.90 11.49 -7.36
CA ALA A 14 -0.53 11.97 -7.12
C ALA A 14 0.10 11.29 -5.89
N ASN A 15 -0.65 11.17 -4.80
CA ASN A 15 -0.22 10.50 -3.57
C ASN A 15 0.03 9.00 -3.80
N LEU A 16 -0.81 8.33 -4.60
CA LEU A 16 -0.59 6.93 -4.97
C LEU A 16 0.71 6.76 -5.77
N VAL A 17 0.96 7.60 -6.78
CA VAL A 17 2.20 7.53 -7.59
C VAL A 17 3.43 7.76 -6.70
N SER A 18 3.37 8.74 -5.80
CA SER A 18 4.44 8.99 -4.84
C SER A 18 4.73 7.77 -3.96
N CYS A 19 3.68 7.15 -3.40
CA CYS A 19 3.82 5.94 -2.59
C CYS A 19 4.35 4.75 -3.40
N LEU A 20 3.97 4.60 -4.67
CA LEU A 20 4.50 3.56 -5.54
C LEU A 20 5.98 3.76 -5.84
N CYS A 21 6.47 4.99 -5.84
CA CYS A 21 7.90 5.30 -5.91
C CYS A 21 8.62 5.17 -4.55
N GLY A 22 7.91 4.77 -3.49
CA GLY A 22 8.46 4.66 -2.13
C GLY A 22 8.51 5.99 -1.35
N VAL A 23 7.98 7.07 -1.91
CA VAL A 23 7.91 8.37 -1.25
C VAL A 23 6.56 8.49 -0.53
N THR A 24 6.56 8.27 0.79
CA THR A 24 5.33 8.23 1.60
C THR A 24 4.99 9.54 2.31
N GLU A 25 5.91 10.51 2.39
CA GLU A 25 5.65 11.81 3.03
C GLU A 25 4.35 12.48 2.56
N PRO A 26 4.10 12.69 1.25
CA PRO A 26 2.92 13.44 0.82
C PRO A 26 1.63 12.73 1.24
N THR A 27 1.59 11.40 1.20
CA THR A 27 0.41 10.64 1.62
C THR A 27 0.18 10.71 3.12
N ILE A 28 1.24 10.62 3.92
CA ILE A 28 1.15 10.69 5.38
C ILE A 28 0.58 12.06 5.80
N TYR A 29 1.18 13.14 5.33
CA TYR A 29 0.78 14.49 5.74
C TYR A 29 -0.55 14.95 5.12
N SER A 30 -0.83 14.58 3.87
CA SER A 30 -2.02 15.05 3.15
C SER A 30 -3.28 14.26 3.49
N LEU A 31 -3.15 12.94 3.75
CA LEU A 31 -4.29 12.05 3.93
C LEU A 31 -4.34 11.42 5.34
N ILE A 32 -3.21 10.94 5.85
CA ILE A 32 -3.19 10.13 7.08
C ILE A 32 -3.27 10.99 8.35
N VAL A 33 -2.50 12.08 8.46
CA VAL A 33 -2.51 12.96 9.64
C VAL A 33 -3.90 13.57 9.92
N PRO A 34 -4.67 14.06 8.91
CA PRO A 34 -6.04 14.52 9.14
C PRO A 34 -7.00 13.45 9.63
N ASN A 35 -6.72 12.17 9.36
CA ASN A 35 -7.61 11.06 9.62
C ASN A 35 -6.79 9.84 10.05
N PHE A 36 -6.42 9.77 11.34
CA PHE A 36 -5.63 8.67 11.91
C PHE A 36 -6.25 7.28 11.66
N LYS A 37 -7.56 7.21 11.43
CA LYS A 37 -8.28 6.00 11.01
C LYS A 37 -7.75 5.39 9.70
N LEU A 38 -7.31 6.23 8.76
CA LEU A 38 -6.65 5.78 7.51
C LEU A 38 -5.32 5.09 7.80
N PHE A 39 -4.58 5.55 8.81
CA PHE A 39 -3.33 4.92 9.24
C PHE A 39 -3.57 3.47 9.68
N ILE A 40 -4.58 3.27 10.53
CA ILE A 40 -4.91 1.95 11.07
C ILE A 40 -5.32 1.00 9.95
N GLY A 41 -6.16 1.45 9.00
CA GLY A 41 -6.53 0.64 7.85
C GLY A 41 -5.33 0.22 7.00
N ALA A 42 -4.42 1.15 6.73
CA ALA A 42 -3.19 0.88 5.98
C ALA A 42 -2.24 -0.06 6.74
N ALA A 43 -2.05 0.15 8.05
CA ALA A 43 -1.17 -0.64 8.89
C ALA A 43 -1.68 -2.09 9.03
N VAL A 44 -2.98 -2.29 9.23
CA VAL A 44 -3.59 -3.63 9.30
C VAL A 44 -3.47 -4.35 7.96
N GLY A 45 -3.79 -3.67 6.85
CA GLY A 45 -3.68 -4.26 5.52
C GLY A 45 -2.25 -4.71 5.18
N GLY A 46 -1.27 -3.82 5.40
CA GLY A 46 0.14 -4.11 5.15
C GLY A 46 0.74 -5.12 6.13
N GLY A 47 0.34 -5.07 7.41
CA GLY A 47 0.79 -6.02 8.43
C GLY A 47 0.30 -7.44 8.16
N VAL A 48 -0.98 -7.61 7.80
CA VAL A 48 -1.55 -8.93 7.50
C VAL A 48 -0.93 -9.52 6.23
N SER A 49 -0.85 -8.74 5.15
CA SER A 49 -0.23 -9.23 3.91
C SER A 49 1.26 -9.51 4.07
N GLY A 50 1.98 -8.69 4.84
CA GLY A 50 3.40 -8.87 5.15
C GLY A 50 3.64 -10.12 5.99
N ALA A 51 2.80 -10.38 6.98
CA ALA A 51 2.86 -11.60 7.78
C ALA A 51 2.60 -12.85 6.92
N ILE A 52 1.62 -12.80 6.02
CA ILE A 52 1.35 -13.88 5.07
C ILE A 52 2.58 -14.10 4.17
N PHE A 53 3.12 -13.04 3.58
CA PHE A 53 4.30 -13.10 2.72
C PHE A 53 5.52 -13.70 3.44
N ALA A 54 5.78 -13.27 4.67
CA ALA A 54 6.86 -13.80 5.51
C ALA A 54 6.63 -15.27 5.85
N SER A 55 5.40 -15.67 6.17
CA SER A 55 5.04 -17.07 6.48
C SER A 55 5.19 -18.01 5.28
N LEU A 56 4.98 -17.50 4.05
CA LEU A 56 5.20 -18.24 2.80
C LEU A 56 6.68 -18.39 2.43
N GLY A 57 7.59 -17.85 3.26
CA GLY A 57 9.03 -17.91 3.02
C GLY A 57 9.50 -16.95 1.93
N GLY A 58 8.77 -15.85 1.71
CA GLY A 58 9.17 -14.80 0.78
C GLY A 58 10.53 -14.22 1.14
N LYS A 59 11.47 -14.25 0.18
CA LYS A 59 12.83 -13.73 0.37
C LYS A 59 13.10 -12.53 -0.53
N MET A 60 13.77 -11.52 0.02
CA MET A 60 14.48 -10.54 -0.79
C MET A 60 15.85 -11.10 -1.11
N TYR A 61 16.17 -11.18 -2.40
CA TYR A 61 17.46 -11.70 -2.88
C TYR A 61 18.48 -10.58 -3.12
N ALA A 62 18.01 -9.34 -3.30
CA ALA A 62 18.84 -8.16 -3.43
C ALA A 62 18.26 -6.97 -2.66
N ILE A 63 19.08 -5.95 -2.40
CA ILE A 63 18.57 -4.63 -2.01
C ILE A 63 18.01 -3.99 -3.27
N GLY A 64 16.69 -4.08 -3.46
CA GLY A 64 15.97 -3.34 -4.49
C GLY A 64 15.48 -2.03 -3.91
N GLY A 65 15.43 -1.00 -4.75
CA GLY A 65 14.91 0.31 -4.38
C GLY A 65 13.52 0.25 -3.72
N ASP A 66 13.05 1.40 -3.27
CA ASP A 66 11.78 1.45 -2.53
C ASP A 66 10.55 1.38 -3.46
N GLY A 67 9.38 1.11 -2.87
CA GLY A 67 8.11 0.99 -3.58
C GLY A 67 8.09 -0.14 -4.62
N LEU A 68 7.70 0.18 -5.85
CA LEU A 68 7.55 -0.77 -6.96
C LEU A 68 8.91 -1.31 -7.44
N PHE A 69 9.97 -0.55 -7.25
CA PHE A 69 11.34 -0.95 -7.60
C PHE A 69 11.90 -2.04 -6.70
N ARG A 70 11.16 -2.45 -5.67
CA ARG A 70 11.47 -3.62 -4.85
C ARG A 70 11.11 -4.95 -5.52
N ILE A 71 10.25 -4.93 -6.54
CA ILE A 71 9.81 -6.14 -7.27
C ILE A 71 11.00 -6.90 -7.89
N PRO A 72 11.92 -6.27 -8.64
CA PRO A 72 13.09 -6.95 -9.20
C PRO A 72 14.01 -7.57 -8.14
N ALA A 73 14.07 -7.00 -6.94
CA ALA A 73 14.90 -7.52 -5.86
C ALA A 73 14.38 -8.80 -5.21
N MET A 74 13.14 -9.19 -5.53
CA MET A 74 12.57 -10.47 -5.11
C MET A 74 12.71 -11.56 -6.17
N ILE A 75 13.32 -11.26 -7.32
CA ILE A 75 13.65 -12.26 -8.32
C ILE A 75 14.83 -13.08 -7.82
N ASN A 76 14.65 -14.40 -7.74
CA ASN A 76 15.74 -15.31 -7.42
C ASN A 76 16.70 -15.34 -8.63
N PRO A 77 18.03 -15.26 -8.42
CA PRO A 77 19.01 -15.46 -9.50
C PRO A 77 18.85 -16.77 -10.28
N ALA A 78 18.16 -17.78 -9.72
CA ALA A 78 17.82 -19.04 -10.39
C ALA A 78 16.54 -18.97 -11.26
N GLY A 79 15.68 -17.96 -11.11
CA GLY A 79 14.43 -17.82 -11.87
C GLY A 79 13.30 -17.07 -11.13
N LEU A 80 12.13 -16.99 -11.78
CA LEU A 80 10.91 -16.47 -11.17
C LEU A 80 10.29 -17.51 -10.24
N ASP A 81 10.54 -17.35 -8.94
CA ASP A 81 10.07 -18.25 -7.89
C ASP A 81 8.77 -17.80 -7.23
N ILE A 82 8.25 -18.67 -6.35
CA ILE A 82 7.07 -18.40 -5.52
C ILE A 82 7.20 -17.12 -4.66
N SER A 83 8.42 -16.66 -4.38
CA SER A 83 8.66 -15.38 -3.72
C SER A 83 8.24 -14.18 -4.57
N PHE A 84 8.47 -14.21 -5.88
CA PHE A 84 8.07 -13.13 -6.79
C PHE A 84 6.56 -13.07 -6.95
N TYR A 85 5.93 -14.21 -7.28
CA TYR A 85 4.47 -14.29 -7.41
C TYR A 85 3.76 -14.06 -6.08
N GLY A 86 4.34 -14.56 -4.98
CA GLY A 86 3.86 -14.33 -3.62
C GLY A 86 3.90 -12.86 -3.23
N PHE A 87 4.93 -12.11 -3.63
CA PHE A 87 5.01 -10.68 -3.37
C PHE A 87 3.91 -9.91 -4.08
N ILE A 88 3.68 -10.19 -5.37
CA ILE A 88 2.63 -9.53 -6.15
C ILE A 88 1.26 -9.87 -5.57
N ALA A 89 0.99 -11.14 -5.26
CA ALA A 89 -0.26 -11.58 -4.66
C ALA A 89 -0.48 -10.92 -3.28
N CYS A 90 0.56 -10.84 -2.45
CA CYS A 90 0.48 -10.18 -1.14
C CYS A 90 0.32 -8.67 -1.25
N ALA A 91 0.94 -8.01 -2.22
CA ALA A 91 0.74 -6.58 -2.48
C ALA A 91 -0.72 -6.28 -2.86
N VAL A 92 -1.32 -7.11 -3.72
CA VAL A 92 -2.75 -7.01 -4.06
C VAL A 92 -3.64 -7.27 -2.84
N LEU A 93 -3.33 -8.31 -2.05
CA LEU A 93 -4.04 -8.59 -0.80
C LEU A 93 -3.94 -7.42 0.20
N ALA A 94 -2.78 -6.79 0.32
CA ALA A 94 -2.57 -5.63 1.18
C ALA A 94 -3.52 -4.49 0.81
N LEU A 95 -3.65 -4.21 -0.50
CA LEU A 95 -4.56 -3.18 -1.00
C LEU A 95 -6.02 -3.55 -0.75
N ILE A 96 -6.41 -4.81 -0.95
CA ILE A 96 -7.79 -5.27 -0.72
C ILE A 96 -8.14 -5.16 0.76
N ILE A 97 -7.32 -5.70 1.66
CA ILE A 97 -7.56 -5.68 3.10
C ILE A 97 -7.56 -4.23 3.61
N SER A 98 -6.56 -3.43 3.22
CA SER A 98 -6.51 -2.01 3.58
C SER A 98 -7.74 -1.25 3.09
N THR A 99 -8.20 -1.52 1.86
CA THR A 99 -9.41 -0.89 1.30
C THR A 99 -10.66 -1.30 2.06
N ILE A 100 -10.83 -2.59 2.38
CA ILE A 100 -11.98 -3.10 3.12
C ILE A 100 -12.01 -2.50 4.53
N VAL A 101 -10.91 -2.61 5.27
CA VAL A 101 -10.81 -2.06 6.64
C VAL A 101 -11.06 -0.55 6.62
N THR A 102 -10.41 0.17 5.71
CA THR A 102 -10.62 1.61 5.55
C THR A 102 -12.06 1.93 5.19
N PHE A 103 -12.72 1.14 4.33
CA PHE A 103 -14.11 1.39 3.94
C PHE A 103 -15.09 1.27 5.12
N PHE A 104 -14.84 0.35 6.05
CA PHE A 104 -15.67 0.20 7.25
C PHE A 104 -15.32 1.18 8.37
N VAL A 105 -14.04 1.53 8.53
CA VAL A 105 -13.57 2.39 9.62
C VAL A 105 -13.69 3.88 9.27
N VAL A 106 -13.53 4.22 7.99
CA VAL A 106 -13.60 5.59 7.47
C VAL A 106 -14.98 5.83 6.85
N THR A 107 -15.94 6.25 7.69
CA THR A 107 -17.15 6.94 7.24
C THR A 107 -16.72 8.23 6.52
N PRO A 108 -17.32 8.61 5.38
CA PRO A 108 -16.94 9.83 4.67
C PRO A 108 -16.96 11.02 5.63
N GLN A 109 -15.78 11.51 5.99
CA GLN A 109 -15.68 12.82 6.63
C GLN A 109 -15.91 13.83 5.52
N GLN A 110 -17.14 14.36 5.49
CA GLN A 110 -17.38 15.69 4.96
C GLN A 110 -16.42 16.60 5.71
N LYS A 111 -15.43 17.18 5.03
CA LYS A 111 -14.79 18.37 5.56
C LYS A 111 -15.70 19.54 5.25
N GLU A 112 -16.36 20.02 6.30
CA GLU A 112 -16.79 21.40 6.46
C GLU A 112 -15.58 22.34 6.25
N GLY A 113 -15.82 23.50 5.61
CA GLY A 113 -14.86 24.57 5.41
C GLY A 113 -14.75 25.00 3.96
#